data_AF-A0A7C7ERM2-F1
#
_entry.id   AF-A0A7C7ERM2-F1
#
_cell.length_a   1.000
_cell.length_b   1.000
_cell.length_c   1.000
_cell.angle_alpha   90.00
_cell.angle_beta   90.00
_cell.angle_gamma   90.00
#
_symmetry.space_group_name_H-M   'P 1'
#
loop_
_entity.id
_entity.type
_entity.pdbx_description
1 polymer ?
#
loop_
_entity_poly.entity_id
_entity_poly.type
_entity_poly.pdbx_seq_one_letter_code
_entity_poly.pdbx_strand_id
1 'polypeptide(L)'
;MNNRNIIKHLFWIWLILLLFLNVLPINLGFGSDGQQLSGQKVFALRLDYLLHSLTFLPFAGIWLLGKRLGVRWFERNEALKFSSIVFLAAIGFELLQRLTTWRTFNWVDMAYNVIGAVCSIVVIALSTLLTGECPEE
;
A
#
# COMPACT_ATOMS: atom_id res chain seq x y z
N MET A 1 -22.71 12.91 -3.90
CA MET A 1 -21.39 13.07 -3.24
C MET A 1 -20.41 13.58 -4.29
N ASN A 2 -19.64 14.64 -4.02
CA ASN A 2 -18.70 15.19 -5.01
C ASN A 2 -17.60 14.16 -5.33
N ASN A 3 -17.31 13.89 -6.62
CA ASN A 3 -16.29 12.93 -7.06
C ASN A 3 -14.92 13.18 -6.41
N ARG A 4 -14.56 14.46 -6.17
CA ARG A 4 -13.33 14.81 -5.46
C ARG A 4 -13.29 14.29 -4.03
N ASN A 5 -14.42 14.39 -3.33
CA ASN A 5 -14.53 13.89 -1.96
C ASN A 5 -14.46 12.36 -1.95
N ILE A 6 -15.08 11.68 -2.92
CA ILE A 6 -15.00 10.21 -3.04
C ILE A 6 -13.54 9.75 -3.08
N ILE A 7 -12.71 10.38 -3.92
CA ILE A 7 -11.29 10.01 -4.04
C ILE A 7 -10.49 10.30 -2.77
N LYS A 8 -10.78 11.42 -2.09
CA LYS A 8 -10.16 11.69 -0.78
C LYS A 8 -10.49 10.61 0.24
N HIS A 9 -11.76 10.18 0.30
CA HIS A 9 -12.17 9.11 1.20
C HIS A 9 -11.58 7.77 0.78
N LEU A 10 -11.46 7.49 -0.52
CA LEU A 10 -10.88 6.26 -1.04
C LEU A 10 -9.44 6.05 -0.55
N PHE A 11 -8.63 7.11 -0.50
CA PHE A 11 -7.28 7.06 0.09
C PHE A 11 -7.32 6.57 1.55
N TRP A 12 -8.14 7.20 2.40
CA TRP A 12 -8.23 6.88 3.82
C TRP A 12 -8.86 5.50 4.07
N ILE A 13 -9.91 5.17 3.33
CA ILE A 13 -10.57 3.86 3.40
C ILE A 13 -9.58 2.76 3.02
N TRP A 14 -8.79 2.95 1.95
CA TRP A 14 -7.79 1.97 1.55
C TRP A 14 -6.69 1.82 2.60
N LEU A 15 -6.19 2.92 3.16
CA LEU A 15 -5.18 2.90 4.22
C LEU A 15 -5.69 2.15 5.48
N ILE A 16 -6.91 2.44 5.92
CA ILE A 16 -7.54 1.78 7.07
C ILE A 16 -7.79 0.30 6.77
N LEU A 17 -8.24 -0.04 5.57
CA LEU A 17 -8.43 -1.42 5.15
C LEU A 17 -7.12 -2.21 5.21
N LEU A 18 -6.02 -1.66 4.68
CA LEU A 18 -4.71 -2.30 4.75
C LEU A 18 -4.22 -2.49 6.18
N LEU A 19 -4.47 -1.52 7.07
CA LEU A 19 -4.16 -1.65 8.49
C LEU A 19 -4.90 -2.85 9.09
N PHE A 20 -6.22 -2.97 8.86
CA PHE A 20 -7.00 -4.09 9.35
C PHE A 20 -6.55 -5.42 8.75
N LEU A 21 -6.24 -5.48 7.45
CA LEU A 21 -5.76 -6.69 6.78
C LEU A 21 -4.40 -7.16 7.33
N ASN A 22 -3.52 -6.24 7.74
CA ASN A 22 -2.23 -6.57 8.34
C ASN A 22 -2.34 -6.96 9.82
N VAL A 23 -3.19 -6.29 10.58
CA VAL A 23 -3.28 -6.47 12.04
C VAL A 23 -4.18 -7.63 12.43
N LEU A 24 -5.30 -7.82 11.73
CA LEU A 24 -6.26 -8.87 12.07
C LEU A 24 -5.83 -10.22 11.49
N PRO A 25 -6.11 -11.34 12.18
CA PRO A 25 -5.90 -12.68 11.64
C PRO A 25 -7.02 -13.01 10.63
N ILE A 26 -7.19 -12.16 9.61
CA ILE A 26 -8.19 -12.40 8.56
C ILE A 26 -7.59 -13.45 7.64
N ASN A 27 -8.02 -14.68 7.87
CA ASN A 27 -7.79 -15.79 6.97
C ASN A 27 -8.73 -15.62 5.76
N LEU A 28 -8.32 -14.81 4.77
CA LEU A 28 -9.10 -14.50 3.56
C LEU A 28 -9.34 -15.71 2.64
N GLY A 29 -9.16 -16.95 3.11
CA GLY A 29 -9.32 -18.16 2.30
C GLY A 29 -8.27 -18.33 1.19
N PHE A 30 -7.32 -17.40 1.06
CA PHE A 30 -6.17 -17.50 0.16
C PHE A 30 -4.95 -18.19 0.79
N GLY A 31 -5.18 -19.01 1.82
CA GLY A 31 -4.13 -19.85 2.37
C GLY A 31 -4.21 -20.11 3.87
N SER A 32 -5.33 -20.64 4.36
CA SER A 32 -5.28 -21.58 5.49
C SER A 32 -6.60 -22.34 5.57
N ASP A 33 -6.66 -23.47 4.85
CA ASP A 33 -7.17 -24.76 5.32
C ASP A 33 -6.93 -25.82 4.24
N GLY A 34 -6.01 -26.76 4.50
CA GLY A 34 -6.04 -28.08 3.88
C GLY A 34 -5.05 -28.42 2.75
N GLN A 35 -4.31 -27.49 2.16
CA GLN A 35 -3.22 -27.85 1.24
C GLN A 35 -2.00 -26.96 1.45
N GLN A 36 -0.93 -27.56 1.97
CA GLN A 36 0.40 -27.05 1.77
C GLN A 36 0.61 -26.91 0.25
N LEU A 37 0.70 -25.69 -0.26
CA LEU A 37 1.35 -25.37 -1.55
C LEU A 37 2.87 -25.63 -1.45
N SER A 38 3.26 -26.77 -0.88
CA SER A 38 4.63 -27.27 -0.76
C SER A 38 5.04 -28.13 -1.97
N GLY A 39 4.24 -28.15 -3.03
CA GLY A 39 4.41 -29.05 -4.18
C GLY A 39 5.03 -28.47 -5.44
N GLN A 40 5.01 -27.16 -5.67
CA GLN A 40 5.53 -26.55 -6.91
C GLN A 40 6.73 -25.65 -6.65
N LYS A 41 7.88 -26.30 -6.41
CA LYS A 41 9.20 -25.68 -6.15
C LYS A 41 9.83 -24.93 -7.34
N VAL A 42 9.09 -24.66 -8.42
CA VAL A 42 9.60 -23.87 -9.57
C VAL A 42 9.09 -22.41 -9.52
N PHE A 43 8.04 -22.13 -8.72
CA PHE A 43 7.44 -20.81 -8.45
C PHE A 43 7.55 -20.46 -6.95
N ALA A 44 8.75 -20.59 -6.37
CA ALA A 44 9.02 -20.42 -4.94
C ALA A 44 8.95 -18.96 -4.42
N LEU A 45 8.26 -18.08 -5.14
CA LEU A 45 7.74 -16.81 -4.63
C LEU A 45 6.39 -17.15 -4.01
N ARG A 46 6.37 -17.30 -2.69
CA ARG A 46 5.14 -17.55 -1.94
C ARG A 46 4.14 -16.45 -2.33
N LEU A 47 2.98 -16.84 -2.89
CA LEU A 47 2.03 -15.91 -3.53
C LEU A 47 1.56 -14.81 -2.57
N ASP A 48 1.53 -15.10 -1.28
CA ASP A 48 1.32 -14.15 -0.20
C ASP A 48 2.33 -13.00 -0.22
N TYR A 49 3.62 -13.24 -0.42
CA TYR A 49 4.64 -12.19 -0.54
C TYR A 49 4.37 -11.26 -1.74
N LEU A 50 3.93 -11.81 -2.87
CA LEU A 50 3.55 -10.99 -4.01
C LEU A 50 2.32 -10.14 -3.68
N LEU A 51 1.32 -10.70 -2.98
CA LEU A 51 0.14 -9.98 -2.54
C LEU A 51 0.49 -8.80 -1.61
N HIS A 52 1.45 -8.98 -0.70
CA HIS A 52 1.97 -7.89 0.14
C HIS A 52 2.40 -6.68 -0.70
N SER A 53 3.22 -6.90 -1.73
CA SER A 53 3.61 -5.82 -2.64
C SER A 53 2.44 -5.25 -3.46
N LEU A 54 1.52 -6.11 -3.91
CA LEU A 54 0.40 -5.71 -4.76
C LEU A 54 -0.59 -4.80 -4.03
N THR A 55 -0.77 -4.98 -2.73
CA THR A 55 -1.72 -4.20 -1.91
C THR A 55 -1.37 -2.71 -1.80
N PHE A 56 -0.11 -2.34 -2.06
CA PHE A 56 0.33 -0.94 -2.05
C PHE A 56 0.15 -0.24 -3.40
N LEU A 57 0.15 -0.97 -4.53
CA LEU A 57 -0.02 -0.37 -5.87
C LEU A 57 -1.30 0.46 -6.06
N PRO A 58 -2.46 0.13 -5.44
CA PRO A 58 -3.65 0.97 -5.52
C PRO A 58 -3.44 2.42 -5.08
N PHE A 59 -2.47 2.71 -4.20
CA PHE A 59 -2.16 4.10 -3.85
C PHE A 59 -1.70 4.93 -5.05
N ALA A 60 -0.93 4.34 -5.97
CA ALA A 60 -0.56 5.00 -7.22
C ALA A 60 -1.80 5.27 -8.09
N GLY A 61 -2.73 4.32 -8.18
CA GLY A 61 -3.99 4.48 -8.92
C GLY A 61 -4.86 5.60 -8.32
N ILE A 62 -5.00 5.62 -6.99
CA ILE A 62 -5.74 6.66 -6.25
C ILE A 62 -5.11 8.03 -6.50
N TRP A 63 -3.77 8.13 -6.45
CA TRP A 63 -3.04 9.35 -6.77
C TRP A 63 -3.34 9.86 -8.18
N LEU A 64 -3.10 9.02 -9.19
CA LEU A 64 -3.29 9.38 -10.60
C LEU A 64 -4.73 9.80 -10.90
N LEU A 65 -5.71 9.08 -10.35
CA LEU A 65 -7.12 9.40 -10.52
C LEU A 65 -7.49 10.72 -9.84
N GLY A 66 -6.99 10.97 -8.63
CA GLY A 66 -7.24 12.23 -7.95
C GLY A 66 -6.59 13.43 -8.64
N LYS A 67 -5.38 13.27 -9.19
CA LYS A 67 -4.73 14.31 -10.01
C LYS A 67 -5.55 14.64 -11.26
N ARG A 68 -6.08 13.64 -11.96
CA ARG A 68 -7.01 13.86 -13.10
C ARG A 68 -8.30 14.59 -12.71
N LEU A 69 -8.74 14.46 -11.46
CA LEU A 69 -9.95 15.09 -10.93
C LEU A 69 -9.68 16.39 -10.16
N GLY A 70 -8.44 16.90 -10.17
CA GLY A 70 -8.05 18.12 -9.46
C GLY A 70 -8.18 18.00 -7.93
N VAL A 71 -7.96 16.80 -7.38
CA VAL A 71 -7.99 16.53 -5.94
C VAL A 71 -6.66 16.96 -5.33
N ARG A 72 -6.75 17.75 -4.25
CA ARG A 72 -5.63 18.04 -3.35
C ARG A 72 -5.88 17.39 -1.99
N TRP A 73 -5.07 16.40 -1.61
CA TRP A 73 -5.05 15.78 -0.29
C TRP A 73 -4.34 16.66 0.74
N PHE A 74 -3.27 17.34 0.33
CA PHE A 74 -2.48 18.23 1.19
C PHE A 74 -2.21 19.56 0.47
N GLU A 75 -2.11 20.64 1.24
CA GLU A 75 -1.94 22.00 0.69
C GLU A 75 -0.54 22.26 0.11
N ARG A 76 0.49 21.70 0.76
CA ARG A 76 1.90 21.85 0.37
C ARG A 76 2.63 20.52 0.42
N ASN A 77 3.65 20.36 -0.45
CA ASN A 77 4.48 19.17 -0.55
C ASN A 77 3.65 17.89 -0.64
N GLU A 78 2.63 17.93 -1.49
CA GLU A 78 1.58 16.94 -1.53
C GLU A 78 2.10 15.55 -1.92
N ALA A 79 2.86 15.46 -3.01
CA ALA A 79 3.46 14.20 -3.47
C ALA A 79 4.37 13.59 -2.39
N LEU A 80 5.15 14.43 -1.70
CA LEU A 80 6.04 14.01 -0.61
C LEU A 80 5.22 13.47 0.56
N LYS A 81 4.24 14.23 1.08
CA LYS A 81 3.40 13.80 2.22
C LYS A 81 2.62 12.53 1.91
N PHE A 82 2.04 12.44 0.73
CA PHE A 82 1.32 11.26 0.28
C PHE A 82 2.27 10.04 0.24
N SER A 83 3.44 10.20 -0.40
CA SER A 83 4.47 9.17 -0.47
C SER A 83 4.98 8.75 0.90
N SER A 84 5.20 9.71 1.82
CA SER A 84 5.62 9.43 3.19
C SER A 84 4.59 8.59 3.94
N ILE A 85 3.29 8.88 3.82
CA ILE A 85 2.25 8.06 4.47
C ILE A 85 2.26 6.64 3.91
N VAL A 86 2.34 6.47 2.59
CA VAL A 86 2.39 5.16 1.94
C VAL A 86 3.62 4.36 2.39
N PHE A 87 4.79 5.00 2.45
CA PHE A 87 6.03 4.35 2.90
C PHE A 87 5.99 3.98 4.38
N LEU A 88 5.54 4.90 5.24
CA LEU A 88 5.39 4.66 6.67
C LEU A 88 4.36 3.56 6.95
N ALA A 89 3.30 3.46 6.15
CA ALA A 89 2.33 2.38 6.26
C ALA A 89 2.95 1.01 5.91
N ALA A 90 3.78 0.92 4.86
CA ALA A 90 4.43 -0.32 4.45
C ALA A 90 5.32 -0.94 5.53
N ILE A 91 6.03 -0.09 6.28
CA ILE A 91 6.87 -0.51 7.41
C ILE A 91 6.02 -0.66 8.67
N GLY A 92 5.19 0.35 8.95
CA GLY A 92 4.44 0.48 10.20
C GLY A 92 3.44 -0.63 10.40
N PHE A 93 2.71 -1.06 9.36
CA PHE A 93 1.72 -2.13 9.51
C PHE A 93 2.34 -3.46 9.87
N GLU A 94 3.50 -3.78 9.31
CA GLU A 94 4.24 -4.99 9.67
C GLU A 94 4.83 -4.87 11.08
N LEU A 95 5.43 -3.72 11.43
CA LEU A 95 5.93 -3.48 12.79
C LEU A 95 4.83 -3.54 13.86
N LEU A 96 3.61 -3.08 13.54
CA LEU A 96 2.46 -3.16 14.44
C LEU A 96 2.09 -4.60 14.79
N GLN A 97 2.36 -5.58 13.92
CA GLN A 97 2.14 -6.99 14.23
C GLN A 97 2.96 -7.45 15.44
N ARG A 98 4.12 -6.84 15.71
CA ARG A 98 4.91 -7.12 16.93
C ARG A 98 4.18 -6.80 18.23
N LEU A 99 3.18 -5.92 18.18
CA LEU A 99 2.34 -5.56 19.32
C LEU A 99 1.12 -6.48 19.46
N THR A 100 0.87 -7.34 18.49
CA THR A 100 -0.24 -8.30 18.50
C THR A 100 0.25 -9.68 18.91
N THR A 101 -0.61 -10.47 19.55
CA THR A 101 -0.28 -11.82 20.00
C THR A 101 -0.61 -12.91 18.97
N TRP A 102 -1.36 -12.58 17.91
CA TRP A 102 -1.90 -13.52 16.92
C TRP A 102 -1.25 -13.43 15.53
N ARG A 103 -0.43 -12.41 15.27
CA ARG A 103 0.37 -12.26 14.05
C ARG A 103 1.84 -12.13 14.42
N THR A 104 2.71 -12.80 13.67
CA THR A 104 4.15 -12.74 13.89
C THR A 104 4.76 -11.86 12.81
N PHE A 105 5.53 -10.87 13.25
CA PHE A 105 6.32 -10.02 12.37
C PHE A 105 7.22 -10.84 11.44
N ASN A 106 7.20 -10.50 10.16
CA ASN A 106 8.00 -11.14 9.12
C ASN A 106 8.80 -10.10 8.31
N TRP A 107 10.12 -10.23 8.34
CA TRP A 107 11.04 -9.37 7.58
C TRP A 107 10.80 -9.44 6.06
N VAL A 108 10.39 -10.60 5.55
CA VAL A 108 10.12 -10.79 4.13
C VAL A 108 8.85 -10.02 3.74
N ASP A 109 7.77 -10.15 4.50
CA ASP A 109 6.52 -9.42 4.25
C ASP A 109 6.73 -7.90 4.27
N MET A 110 7.54 -7.41 5.22
CA MET A 110 7.94 -6.01 5.27
C MET A 110 8.67 -5.57 3.99
N ALA A 111 9.61 -6.39 3.50
CA ALA A 111 10.36 -6.08 2.28
C ALA A 111 9.43 -6.01 1.07
N TYR A 112 8.48 -6.92 0.94
CA TYR A 112 7.50 -6.90 -0.16
C TYR A 112 6.52 -5.72 -0.05
N ASN A 113 6.04 -5.37 1.15
CA ASN A 113 5.26 -4.15 1.37
C ASN A 113 6.04 -2.91 0.91
N VAL A 114 7.32 -2.82 1.29
CA VAL A 114 8.21 -1.71 0.91
C VAL A 114 8.43 -1.67 -0.60
N ILE A 115 8.64 -2.82 -1.26
CA ILE A 115 8.74 -2.88 -2.74
C ILE A 115 7.49 -2.30 -3.39
N GLY A 116 6.30 -2.73 -2.96
CA GLY A 116 5.03 -2.21 -3.47
C GLY A 116 4.84 -0.71 -3.23
N ALA A 117 5.21 -0.23 -2.05
CA ALA A 117 5.19 1.19 -1.71
C ALA A 117 6.18 1.99 -2.57
N VAL A 118 7.42 1.53 -2.74
CA VAL A 118 8.43 2.17 -3.59
C VAL A 118 7.95 2.24 -5.04
N CYS A 119 7.41 1.16 -5.59
CA CYS A 119 6.80 1.17 -6.92
C CYS A 119 5.71 2.24 -7.05
N SER A 120 4.85 2.36 -6.03
CA SER A 120 3.79 3.38 -6.01
C SER A 120 4.35 4.79 -5.96
N ILE A 121 5.37 5.03 -5.13
CA ILE A 121 6.06 6.31 -4.98
C ILE A 121 6.76 6.71 -6.27
N VAL A 122 7.40 5.76 -6.97
CA VAL A 122 8.01 6.02 -8.29
C VAL A 122 6.95 6.50 -9.28
N VAL A 123 5.77 5.88 -9.33
CA VAL A 123 4.67 6.33 -10.19
C VAL A 123 4.19 7.74 -9.79
N ILE A 124 4.05 8.01 -8.49
CA ILE A 124 3.66 9.33 -7.97
C ILE A 124 4.69 10.39 -8.37
N ALA A 125 5.98 10.12 -8.16
CA ALA A 125 7.08 11.02 -8.48
C ALA A 125 7.16 11.29 -9.98
N LEU A 126 7.12 10.24 -10.81
CA LEU A 126 7.09 10.37 -12.27
C LEU A 126 5.88 11.18 -12.74
N SER A 127 4.70 10.90 -12.19
CA SER A 127 3.48 11.68 -12.51
C SER A 127 3.68 13.16 -12.20
N THR A 128 4.25 13.48 -11.04
CA THR A 128 4.46 14.86 -10.56
C THR A 128 5.49 15.58 -11.43
N LEU A 129 6.58 14.90 -11.78
CA LEU A 129 7.63 15.39 -12.68
C LEU A 129 7.08 15.69 -14.08
N LEU A 130 6.26 14.77 -14.63
CA LEU A 130 5.67 14.92 -15.96
C LEU A 130 4.62 16.05 -16.03
N THR A 131 3.93 16.33 -14.93
CA THR A 131 2.93 17.42 -14.87
C THR A 131 3.53 18.78 -14.48
N GLY A 132 4.83 18.85 -14.18
CA GLY A 132 5.50 20.10 -13.81
C GLY A 132 5.06 20.69 -12.46
N GLU A 133 4.46 19.88 -11.58
CA GLU A 133 4.18 20.28 -10.20
C GLU A 133 5.51 20.29 -9.42
N CYS A 134 6.32 21.34 -9.56
CA CYS A 134 7.53 21.51 -8.75
C CYS A 134 7.13 21.53 -7.27
N PRO A 135 7.80 20.78 -6.37
CA PRO A 135 7.49 20.84 -4.94
C PRO A 135 7.76 22.27 -4.46
N GLU A 136 6.69 23.00 -4.12
CA GLU A 136 6.84 24.31 -3.49
C GLU A 136 7.51 24.13 -2.13
N GLU A 137 8.74 24.66 -2.04
CA GLU A 137 9.62 24.67 -0.86
C GLU A 137 8.91 25.20 0.40
#